data_AF-A0A6B3EUQ3-F1
#
_entry.id   AF-A0A6B3EUQ3-F1
#
_cell.length_a   1.000
_cell.length_b   1.000
_cell.length_c   1.000
_cell.angle_alpha   90.00
_cell.angle_beta   90.00
_cell.angle_gamma   90.00
#
_symmetry.space_group_name_H-M   'P 1'
#
loop_
_entity.id
_entity.type
_entity.pdbx_description
1 polymer ?
#
loop_
_entity_poly.entity_id
_entity_poly.type
_entity_poly.pdbx_seq_one_letter_code
_entity_poly.pdbx_strand_id
1 'polypeptide(L)' 'GGGIGAVEHHSESPETLFSHVAGLKVVSPSNASDAYWMMQQAIQSDDPVIFFEPKRRYWDRAEVERESIPGPLH' A
#
# COMPACT_ATOMS: atom_id res chain seq x y z
N GLY A 1 7.66 11.11 -10.72
CA GLY A 1 6.76 11.05 -11.89
C GLY A 1 5.64 10.07 -11.59
N GLY A 2 4.49 10.57 -11.14
CA GLY A 2 3.34 9.75 -10.70
C GLY A 2 2.10 9.89 -11.62
N GLY A 3 2.29 10.43 -12.83
CA GLY A 3 1.25 10.52 -13.84
C GLY A 3 0.04 11.41 -13.50
N ILE A 4 0.14 12.27 -12.47
CA ILE A 4 -0.95 13.13 -11.98
C ILE A 4 -0.59 14.62 -11.91
N GLY A 5 0.50 15.04 -12.55
CA GLY A 5 0.92 16.45 -12.58
C GLY A 5 1.33 17.03 -11.22
N ALA A 6 1.87 16.20 -10.32
CA ALA A 6 2.30 16.65 -8.99
C ALA A 6 3.58 17.51 -9.08
N VAL A 7 3.69 18.51 -8.20
CA VAL A 7 4.88 19.36 -8.01
C VAL A 7 6.11 18.50 -7.71
N GLU A 8 7.30 19.01 -8.01
CA GLU A 8 8.59 18.37 -7.67
C GLU A 8 8.58 17.85 -6.23
N HIS A 9 9.07 16.62 -6.01
CA HIS A 9 8.99 15.82 -4.77
C HIS A 9 7.65 15.19 -4.36
N HIS A 10 6.56 15.38 -5.10
CA HIS A 10 5.24 14.81 -4.72
C HIS A 10 4.81 13.57 -5.51
N SER A 11 5.75 12.92 -6.21
CA SER A 11 5.44 11.74 -7.03
C SER A 11 6.61 10.78 -7.19
N GLU A 12 7.45 10.73 -6.17
CA GLU A 12 8.54 9.77 -6.06
C GLU A 12 7.98 8.43 -5.57
N SER A 13 8.70 7.36 -5.90
CA SER A 13 8.44 5.99 -5.48
C SER A 13 9.67 5.55 -4.66
N PRO A 14 9.72 5.89 -3.35
CA PRO A 14 10.88 5.63 -2.50
C PRO A 14 10.83 4.22 -1.87
N GLU A 15 9.97 3.32 -2.33
CA GLU A 15 9.71 2.03 -1.69
C GLU A 15 10.97 1.18 -1.57
N THR A 16 11.83 1.22 -2.60
CA THR A 16 13.11 0.49 -2.64
C THR A 16 14.06 0.90 -1.51
N LEU A 17 13.99 2.14 -1.01
CA LEU A 17 14.83 2.60 0.11
C LEU A 17 14.55 1.81 1.39
N PHE A 18 13.33 1.31 1.54
CA PHE A 18 12.89 0.60 2.75
C PHE A 18 12.84 -0.91 2.56
N SER A 19 12.64 -1.41 1.34
CA SER A 19 12.51 -2.85 1.06
C SER A 19 13.76 -3.67 1.44
N HIS A 20 14.93 -3.03 1.56
CA HIS A 20 16.17 -3.69 1.94
C HIS A 20 16.49 -3.59 3.45
N VAL A 21 15.63 -2.95 4.23
CA VAL A 21 15.80 -2.86 5.69
C VAL A 21 15.20 -4.10 6.32
N ALA A 22 16.05 -4.95 6.88
CA ALA A 22 15.61 -6.17 7.57
C ALA A 22 14.66 -5.84 8.73
N GLY A 23 13.57 -6.60 8.84
CA GLY A 23 12.54 -6.42 9.86
C GLY A 23 11.43 -5.43 9.50
N LEU A 24 11.51 -4.74 8.36
CA LEU A 24 10.38 -3.96 7.83
C LEU A 24 9.56 -4.81 6.85
N LYS A 25 8.23 -4.70 6.96
CA LYS A 25 7.31 -5.08 5.87
C LYS A 25 7.01 -3.83 5.04
N VAL A 26 7.14 -3.92 3.71
CA VAL A 26 6.88 -2.79 2.81
C VAL A 26 5.80 -3.20 1.82
N VAL A 27 4.68 -2.49 1.83
CA VAL A 27 3.49 -2.88 1.07
C VAL A 27 2.90 -1.69 0.31
N SER A 28 2.28 -1.96 -0.85
CA SER A 28 1.57 -0.96 -1.64
C SER A 28 0.34 -1.58 -2.31
N PRO A 29 -0.89 -1.12 -2.00
CA PRO A 29 -2.11 -1.69 -2.56
C PRO A 29 -2.31 -1.28 -4.03
N SER A 30 -2.84 -2.19 -4.84
CA SER A 30 -3.07 -1.94 -6.27
C SER A 30 -4.52 -1.60 -6.62
N ASN A 31 -5.47 -1.89 -5.72
CA ASN A 31 -6.90 -1.71 -5.91
C ASN A 31 -7.62 -1.53 -4.56
N ALA A 32 -8.94 -1.32 -4.58
CA ALA A 32 -9.74 -1.07 -3.38
C ALA A 32 -9.82 -2.28 -2.42
N SER A 33 -9.81 -3.51 -2.94
CA SER A 33 -9.81 -4.74 -2.13
C SER A 33 -8.47 -4.93 -1.43
N ASP A 34 -7.37 -4.75 -2.16
CA ASP A 34 -6.01 -4.74 -1.59
C ASP A 34 -5.92 -3.70 -0.46
N ALA A 35 -6.34 -2.46 -0.73
CA ALA A 35 -6.28 -1.37 0.26
C ALA A 35 -7.08 -1.70 1.53
N TYR A 36 -8.28 -2.28 1.39
CA TYR A 36 -9.12 -2.68 2.52
C TYR A 36 -8.41 -3.73 3.39
N TRP A 37 -8.01 -4.86 2.80
CA TRP A 37 -7.46 -5.97 3.56
C TRP A 37 -6.05 -5.71 4.06
N MET A 38 -5.18 -5.15 3.21
CA MET A 38 -3.79 -4.89 3.58
C MET A 38 -3.69 -3.86 4.70
N MET A 39 -4.57 -2.87 4.76
CA MET A 39 -4.59 -1.90 5.87
C MET A 39 -4.92 -2.59 7.20
N GLN A 40 -5.93 -3.47 7.21
CA GLN A 40 -6.28 -4.21 8.41
C GLN A 40 -5.15 -5.15 8.85
N GLN A 41 -4.54 -5.88 7.91
CA GLN A 41 -3.42 -6.77 8.20
C GLN A 41 -2.18 -6.00 8.66
N ALA A 42 -1.93 -4.80 8.11
CA ALA A 42 -0.82 -3.94 8.53
C ALA A 42 -0.99 -3.47 9.98
N ILE A 43 -2.21 -3.06 10.38
CA ILE A 43 -2.52 -2.67 11.76
C ILE A 43 -2.40 -3.86 12.73
N GLN A 44 -2.76 -5.07 12.28
CA GLN A 44 -2.70 -6.28 13.09
C GLN A 44 -1.30 -6.92 13.16
N SER A 45 -0.35 -6.46 12.34
CA SER A 45 1.01 -7.00 12.32
C SER A 45 1.78 -6.58 13.57
N ASP A 46 2.46 -7.54 14.22
CA ASP A 46 3.41 -7.25 15.29
C ASP A 46 4.71 -6.60 14.77
N ASP A 47 5.01 -6.78 13.47
CA ASP A 47 6.17 -6.18 12.79
C ASP A 47 5.83 -4.80 12.21
N PRO A 48 6.80 -3.85 12.16
CA PRO A 48 6.58 -2.53 11.56
C PRO A 48 6.29 -2.62 10.06
N VAL A 49 5.20 -1.95 9.64
CA VAL A 49 4.74 -1.93 8.25
C VAL A 49 4.83 -0.53 7.68
N ILE A 50 5.51 -0.39 6.54
CA ILE A 50 5.45 0.81 5.70
C ILE A 50 4.41 0.60 4.61
N PHE A 51 3.36 1.41 4.64
CA PHE A 51 2.22 1.33 3.74
C PHE A 51 2.27 2.47 2.72
N PHE A 52 2.63 2.17 1.47
CA PHE A 52 2.72 3.15 0.39
C PHE A 52 1.42 3.23 -0.39
N GLU A 53 0.68 4.33 -0.23
CA GLU A 53 -0.59 4.56 -0.92
C GLU A 53 -0.38 5.25 -2.28
N PRO A 54 -0.66 4.58 -3.43
CA PRO A 54 -0.49 5.21 -4.73
C PRO A 54 -1.55 6.30 -4.94
N LYS A 55 -1.20 7.57 -4.71
CA LYS A 55 -2.11 8.73 -4.83
C LYS A 55 -2.93 8.76 -6.13
N ARG A 56 -2.37 8.26 -7.23
CA ARG A 56 -3.06 8.17 -8.52
C ARG A 56 -4.34 7.32 -8.47
N ARG A 57 -4.42 6.37 -7.53
CA ARG A 57 -5.52 5.41 -7.37
C ARG A 57 -6.57 5.81 -6.34
N TYR A 58 -6.41 6.94 -5.64
CA TYR A 58 -7.37 7.36 -4.61
C TYR A 58 -8.80 7.55 -5.11
N TRP A 59 -8.97 7.81 -6.41
CA TRP A 59 -10.29 8.04 -7.00
C TRP A 59 -10.85 6.80 -7.70
N ASP A 60 -10.07 5.71 -7.78
CA ASP A 60 -10.52 4.45 -8.34
C ASP A 60 -11.55 3.82 -7.37
N ARG A 61 -12.67 3.36 -7.92
CA ARG A 61 -13.73 2.70 -7.14
C ARG A 61 -13.94 1.28 -7.65
N ALA A 62 -14.07 0.35 -6.72
CA ALA A 62 -14.44 -1.02 -6.99
C ALA A 62 -15.27 -1.57 -5.82
N GLU A 63 -16.05 -2.62 -6.07
CA GLU A 63 -16.67 -3.37 -4.99
C GLU A 63 -15.60 -4.07 -4.14
N VAL A 64 -15.86 -4.16 -2.83
CA VAL A 64 -14.93 -4.78 -1.88
C VAL A 64 -15.64 -5.94 -1.22
N GLU A 65 -15.14 -7.15 -1.50
CA GLU A 65 -15.57 -8.37 -0.83
C GLU A 65 -14.94 -8.44 0.56
N ARG A 66 -15.79 -8.42 1.60
CA ARG A 66 -15.37 -8.36 3.01
C ARG A 66 -15.39 -9.72 3.70
N GLU A 67 -15.86 -10.76 3.01
CA GLU A 67 -16.04 -12.10 3.57
C GLU A 67 -14.89 -13.04 3.17
N SER A 68 -14.19 -12.76 2.06
CA SER A 68 -13.03 -13.52 1.61
C SER A 68 -11.74 -12.90 2.14
N ILE A 69 -11.24 -13.42 3.27
CA ILE A 69 -9.99 -12.98 3.90
C ILE A 69 -8.79 -13.48 3.06
N PRO A 70 -7.94 -12.60 2.51
CA PRO A 70 -6.76 -13.00 1.75
C PRO A 70 -5.65 -13.53 2.68
N GLY A 71 -4.63 -14.15 2.09
CA GLY A 71 -3.42 -14.56 2.81
C GLY A 71 -2.71 -13.38 3.51
N PRO A 72 -1.83 -13.66 4.48
CA PRO A 72 -1.16 -12.62 5.27
C PRO A 72 -0.14 -11.82 4.44
N LEU A 73 0.12 -10.59 4.87
CA LEU A 73 1.23 -9.75 4.38
C LEU A 73 2.56 -10.49 4.58
N HIS A 74 3.38 -10.51 3.54
CA HIS A 74 4.72 -11.10 3.53
C HIS A 74 5.78 -10.07 3.92
#